data_AF-A0A953AR29-F1
#
_entry.id   AF-A0A953AR29-F1
#
_cell.length_a   1.000
_cell.length_b   1.000
_cell.length_c   1.000
_cell.angle_alpha   90.00
_cell.angle_beta   90.00
_cell.angle_gamma   90.00
#
_symmetry.space_group_name_H-M   'P 1'
#
loop_
_entity.id
_entity.type
_entity.pdbx_description
1 polymer ?
#
loop_
_entity_poly.entity_id
_entity_poly.type
_entity_poly.pdbx_seq_one_letter_code
_entity_poly.pdbx_strand_id
1 'polypeptide(L)'
;MYRTLIRCAAACLLVPACAHHPVAQNEPHGPPLSAEAQAMLARALQQPESSGVVVDLAAFEETGLMSRRDALKRAAQLLVMSVPWIATSEEDPEMRRFLGRFTVSAAALREWADWPDVRGLAISLPDVARAAESGEPPVSRAVVVLAVAQTKDANRQLLQGVSALGRASLAEAQRRVRFEVRGDDVCLVEAEGEPFCIRPGDGVLLMGSPDAMSHYQRAVPPPAAAAETAFSDAEAQAEPVILHARVVMRDQGTANLFVRGRKQLGIYASLESKSPLLLARAEQAVRERLDRYDAQRAQQMELVTASLAEMKAALEADEKAPGSLKQVVQTLTPEKVLDPHGWWQKARASVKTERIGERFAASVVIPPGAVSALGEALKKGGGALGTSGVLAAIAVPGFIEFQCRAKQAEAKRRLEALLDAQRAFAQKRGRYAKNLDELGLGSEEGSRYVVCLGQTCTRCDGPDCPAVEGENPCVGMTGVGQTLADGFQACAYGNTDDDDALDIWIVDDRGAPENGQNDCAD
;
A
#
# COMPACT_ATOMS: atom_id res chain seq x y z
N MET A 1 -43.14 1.87 -9.33
CA MET A 1 -41.94 2.74 -9.25
C MET A 1 -40.85 2.47 -10.29
N TYR A 2 -40.91 1.36 -11.04
CA TYR A 2 -40.01 1.06 -12.17
C TYR A 2 -40.41 1.68 -13.53
N ARG A 3 -41.37 2.62 -13.56
CA ARG A 3 -41.89 3.27 -14.78
C ARG A 3 -41.54 4.78 -14.90
N THR A 4 -40.77 5.31 -13.97
CA THR A 4 -40.35 6.74 -13.95
C THR A 4 -38.90 6.94 -14.37
N LEU A 5 -38.04 5.92 -14.27
CA LEU A 5 -36.63 5.95 -14.71
C LEU A 5 -36.44 5.83 -16.23
N ILE A 6 -37.43 5.33 -16.96
CA ILE A 6 -37.37 5.16 -18.43
C ILE A 6 -37.77 6.46 -19.17
N ARG A 7 -38.31 7.47 -18.47
CA ARG A 7 -38.75 8.75 -19.08
C ARG A 7 -37.72 9.88 -19.02
N CYS A 8 -36.65 9.77 -18.25
CA CYS A 8 -35.54 10.74 -18.31
C CYS A 8 -34.48 10.41 -19.38
N ALA A 9 -34.50 9.20 -19.94
CA ALA A 9 -33.61 8.77 -21.02
C ALA A 9 -34.02 9.31 -22.42
N ALA A 10 -35.09 10.11 -22.52
CA ALA A 10 -35.68 10.54 -23.79
C ALA A 10 -35.74 12.07 -24.00
N ALA A 11 -35.09 12.88 -23.16
CA ALA A 11 -35.24 14.34 -23.18
C ALA A 11 -33.95 15.18 -23.31
N CYS A 12 -32.78 14.58 -23.57
CA CYS A 12 -31.53 15.34 -23.79
C CYS A 12 -30.85 15.07 -25.14
N LEU A 13 -31.59 14.59 -26.13
CA LEU A 13 -31.15 14.57 -27.53
C LEU A 13 -31.96 15.61 -28.30
N LEU A 14 -31.24 16.50 -29.01
CA LEU A 14 -31.66 17.54 -29.99
C LEU A 14 -31.76 18.97 -29.38
N VAL A 15 -30.97 20.03 -29.67
CA VAL A 15 -30.13 20.58 -30.78
C VAL A 15 -29.52 21.94 -30.23
N PRO A 16 -28.51 22.65 -30.79
CA PRO A 16 -27.16 22.31 -31.28
C PRO A 16 -26.04 23.32 -30.80
N ALA A 17 -24.80 23.06 -31.24
CA ALA A 17 -23.74 24.06 -31.52
C ALA A 17 -23.14 24.90 -30.37
N CYS A 18 -22.02 24.41 -29.84
CA CYS A 18 -20.84 25.23 -29.57
C CYS A 18 -19.59 24.46 -30.01
N ALA A 19 -18.85 25.07 -30.94
CA ALA A 19 -17.50 24.76 -31.43
C ALA A 19 -17.00 23.31 -31.28
N HIS A 20 -17.08 22.55 -32.37
CA HIS A 20 -16.12 21.48 -32.60
C HIS A 20 -14.72 22.10 -32.72
N HIS A 21 -13.95 22.09 -31.64
CA HIS A 21 -12.51 22.02 -31.80
C HIS A 21 -12.21 20.70 -32.54
N PRO A 22 -11.40 20.73 -33.61
CA PRO A 22 -10.91 19.49 -34.17
C PRO A 22 -10.18 18.75 -33.05
N VAL A 23 -10.75 17.63 -32.61
CA VAL A 23 -10.01 16.64 -31.84
C VAL A 23 -8.92 16.19 -32.78
N ALA A 24 -7.72 16.73 -32.56
CA ALA A 24 -6.52 16.27 -33.23
C ALA A 24 -6.51 14.75 -33.12
N GLN A 25 -6.44 14.09 -34.28
CA GLN A 25 -6.29 12.66 -34.35
C GLN A 25 -5.05 12.30 -33.52
N ASN A 26 -5.28 11.58 -32.42
CA ASN A 26 -4.25 11.22 -31.45
C ASN A 26 -3.13 10.45 -32.15
N GLU A 27 -2.01 11.10 -32.43
CA GLU A 27 -0.74 10.40 -32.34
C GLU A 27 -0.63 9.87 -30.90
N PRO A 28 -0.35 8.57 -30.67
CA PRO A 28 -0.45 7.94 -29.34
C PRO A 28 0.53 8.49 -28.30
N HIS A 29 1.44 9.37 -28.73
CA HIS A 29 2.53 9.90 -27.92
C HIS A 29 2.50 11.42 -28.07
N GLY A 30 2.12 12.14 -27.01
CA GLY A 30 2.41 13.56 -26.91
C GLY A 30 3.92 13.83 -27.11
N PRO A 31 4.33 15.10 -27.31
CA PRO A 31 5.73 15.45 -27.59
C PRO A 31 6.66 14.85 -26.53
N PRO A 32 7.90 14.39 -26.83
CA PRO A 32 8.74 13.71 -25.84
C PRO A 32 8.88 14.49 -24.52
N LEU A 33 9.12 13.78 -23.41
CA LEU A 33 9.46 14.43 -22.13
C LEU A 33 10.62 15.42 -22.35
N SER A 34 10.54 16.60 -21.73
CA SER A 34 11.67 17.54 -21.70
C SER A 34 12.91 16.87 -21.14
N ALA A 35 14.10 17.33 -21.56
CA ALA A 35 15.37 16.81 -21.04
C ALA A 35 15.46 16.92 -19.51
N GLU A 36 14.93 17.99 -18.91
CA GLU A 36 14.87 18.15 -17.46
C GLU A 36 14.02 17.05 -16.81
N ALA A 37 12.77 16.86 -17.23
CA ALA A 37 11.92 15.80 -16.72
C ALA A 37 12.53 14.39 -16.85
N GLN A 38 13.16 14.07 -17.99
CA GLN A 38 13.84 12.79 -18.18
C GLN A 38 15.00 12.61 -17.19
N ALA A 39 15.82 13.66 -17.02
CA ALA A 39 16.92 13.65 -16.07
C ALA A 39 16.43 13.50 -14.63
N MET A 40 15.33 14.18 -14.25
CA MET A 40 14.75 14.05 -12.92
C MET A 40 14.20 12.65 -12.68
N LEU A 41 13.41 12.07 -13.59
CA LEU A 41 12.92 10.69 -13.42
C LEU A 41 14.09 9.69 -13.26
N ALA A 42 15.12 9.78 -14.12
CA ALA A 42 16.27 8.90 -14.07
C ALA A 42 17.04 8.98 -12.74
N ARG A 43 17.13 10.18 -12.15
CA ARG A 43 17.84 10.39 -10.87
C ARG A 43 17.28 9.58 -9.72
N ALA A 44 15.97 9.30 -9.69
CA ALA A 44 15.36 8.52 -8.61
C ALA A 44 16.00 7.12 -8.45
N LEU A 45 16.52 6.57 -9.54
CA LEU A 45 17.12 5.23 -9.57
C LEU A 45 18.64 5.27 -9.54
N GLN A 46 19.25 6.41 -9.85
CA GLN A 46 20.69 6.53 -10.05
C GLN A 46 21.45 6.99 -8.80
N GLN A 47 20.80 7.46 -7.73
CA GLN A 47 21.56 7.85 -6.55
C GLN A 47 22.08 6.62 -5.79
N PRO A 48 23.36 6.57 -5.39
CA PRO A 48 23.98 5.37 -4.82
C PRO A 48 23.27 4.85 -3.56
N GLU A 49 22.81 5.76 -2.69
CA GLU A 49 22.24 5.46 -1.37
C GLU A 49 20.73 5.69 -1.30
N SER A 50 20.08 6.03 -2.42
CA SER A 50 18.63 6.23 -2.46
C SER A 50 17.93 4.99 -2.96
N SER A 51 16.84 4.64 -2.28
CA SER A 51 15.81 3.82 -2.88
C SER A 51 14.94 4.70 -3.77
N GLY A 52 14.38 4.15 -4.84
CA GLY A 52 13.47 4.91 -5.68
C GLY A 52 12.58 4.04 -6.52
N VAL A 53 11.46 4.62 -6.93
CA VAL A 53 10.49 4.00 -7.85
C VAL A 53 10.27 4.97 -8.99
N VAL A 54 10.29 4.48 -10.22
CA VAL A 54 9.92 5.23 -11.41
C VAL A 54 8.81 4.46 -12.11
N VAL A 55 7.76 5.17 -12.50
CA VAL A 55 6.63 4.66 -13.27
C VAL A 55 6.50 5.48 -14.54
N ASP A 56 6.58 4.81 -15.69
CA ASP A 56 6.22 5.38 -16.99
C ASP A 56 4.71 5.18 -17.19
N LEU A 57 3.96 6.27 -17.04
CA LEU A 57 2.51 6.25 -17.16
C LEU A 57 2.05 6.12 -18.62
N ALA A 58 2.90 6.47 -19.58
CA ALA A 58 2.62 6.25 -20.99
C ALA A 58 2.71 4.77 -21.33
N ALA A 59 3.81 4.11 -20.93
CA ALA A 59 3.95 2.67 -21.06
C ALA A 59 2.85 1.93 -20.28
N PHE A 60 2.49 2.40 -19.08
CA PHE A 60 1.39 1.83 -18.30
C PHE A 60 0.05 1.94 -19.03
N GLU A 61 -0.27 3.06 -19.67
CA GLU A 61 -1.52 3.20 -20.41
C GLU A 61 -1.61 2.27 -21.62
N GLU A 62 -0.50 2.02 -22.30
CA GLU A 62 -0.44 1.09 -23.43
C GLU A 62 -0.80 -0.35 -23.05
N THR A 63 -0.71 -0.71 -21.76
CA THR A 63 -1.17 -2.00 -21.25
C THR A 63 -2.70 -2.14 -21.30
N GLY A 64 -3.42 -1.03 -21.42
CA GLY A 64 -4.88 -0.99 -21.34
C GLY A 64 -5.44 -1.19 -19.93
N LEU A 65 -4.59 -1.22 -18.90
CA LEU A 65 -4.98 -1.38 -17.50
C LEU A 65 -5.75 -0.17 -16.96
N MET A 66 -5.35 1.03 -17.34
CA MET A 66 -5.97 2.29 -16.93
C MET A 66 -5.59 3.40 -17.92
N SER A 67 -6.47 4.37 -18.19
CA SER A 67 -6.09 5.54 -18.98
C SER A 67 -5.39 6.59 -18.11
N ARG A 68 -4.46 7.36 -18.70
CA ARG A 68 -3.73 8.45 -18.00
C ARG A 68 -4.68 9.50 -17.43
N ARG A 69 -5.72 9.85 -18.22
CA ARG A 69 -6.74 10.84 -17.83
C ARG A 69 -7.64 10.36 -16.70
N ASP A 70 -7.88 9.05 -16.58
CA ASP A 70 -8.79 8.52 -15.57
C ASP A 70 -8.14 8.42 -14.18
N ALA A 71 -6.83 8.17 -14.07
CA ALA A 71 -6.20 7.96 -12.76
C ALA A 71 -6.26 9.21 -11.84
N LEU A 72 -5.79 10.36 -12.34
CA LEU A 72 -5.80 11.62 -11.58
C LEU A 72 -7.22 12.19 -11.39
N LYS A 73 -8.07 12.11 -12.43
CA LYS A 73 -9.46 12.55 -12.32
C LYS A 73 -10.24 11.69 -11.33
N ARG A 74 -10.00 10.37 -11.29
CA ARG A 74 -10.64 9.47 -10.30
C ARG A 74 -10.15 9.75 -8.89
N ALA A 75 -8.86 10.03 -8.67
CA ALA A 75 -8.36 10.45 -7.35
C ALA A 75 -9.04 11.76 -6.87
N ALA A 76 -9.13 12.77 -7.74
CA ALA A 76 -9.86 14.00 -7.45
C ALA A 76 -11.37 13.76 -7.23
N GLN A 77 -11.97 12.88 -8.01
CA GLN A 77 -13.39 12.51 -7.90
C GLN A 77 -13.71 11.77 -6.60
N LEU A 78 -12.82 10.88 -6.15
CA LEU A 78 -12.94 10.20 -4.86
C LEU A 78 -12.90 11.19 -3.70
N LEU A 79 -11.98 12.16 -3.73
CA LEU A 79 -11.91 13.23 -2.73
C LEU A 79 -13.20 14.08 -2.71
N VAL A 80 -13.71 14.46 -3.88
CA VAL A 80 -14.97 15.23 -3.99
C VAL A 80 -16.18 14.43 -3.47
N MET A 81 -16.16 13.10 -3.59
CA MET A 81 -17.25 12.24 -3.10
C MET A 81 -17.18 11.96 -1.60
N SER A 82 -15.98 11.79 -1.03
CA SER A 82 -15.81 11.37 0.36
C SER A 82 -15.81 12.53 1.36
N VAL A 83 -15.21 13.67 1.01
CA VAL A 83 -15.07 14.82 1.93
C VAL A 83 -16.42 15.39 2.40
N PRO A 84 -17.48 15.50 1.58
CA PRO A 84 -18.78 15.96 2.05
C PRO A 84 -19.38 15.07 3.16
N TRP A 85 -19.20 13.75 3.03
CA TRP A 85 -19.63 12.80 4.05
C TRP A 85 -18.86 13.00 5.36
N ILE A 86 -17.53 13.13 5.28
CA ILE A 86 -16.67 13.40 6.45
C ILE A 86 -17.04 14.74 7.10
N ALA A 87 -17.30 15.77 6.29
CA ALA A 87 -17.71 17.09 6.78
C ALA A 87 -19.02 17.00 7.56
N THR A 88 -20.00 16.21 7.09
CA THR A 88 -21.29 16.08 7.78
C THR A 88 -21.22 15.28 9.09
N SER A 89 -20.19 14.44 9.27
CA SER A 89 -19.95 13.70 10.52
C SER A 89 -19.05 14.44 11.51
N GLU A 90 -18.34 15.48 11.08
CA GLU A 90 -17.42 16.24 11.94
C GLU A 90 -18.20 17.08 12.95
N GLU A 91 -17.81 17.06 14.23
CA GLU A 91 -18.48 17.78 15.32
C GLU A 91 -17.99 19.23 15.45
N ASP A 92 -16.70 19.47 15.19
CA ASP A 92 -16.07 20.79 15.25
C ASP A 92 -16.60 21.73 14.12
N PRO A 93 -17.28 22.84 14.46
CA PRO A 93 -17.79 23.80 13.48
C PRO A 93 -16.71 24.42 12.58
N GLU A 94 -15.48 24.61 13.07
CA GLU A 94 -14.37 25.16 12.26
C GLU A 94 -13.88 24.12 11.26
N MET A 95 -13.62 22.89 11.71
CA MET A 95 -13.24 21.77 10.84
C MET A 95 -14.31 21.45 9.79
N ARG A 96 -15.59 21.47 10.17
CA ARG A 96 -16.72 21.25 9.25
C ARG A 96 -16.75 22.30 8.12
N ARG A 97 -16.54 23.57 8.45
CA ARG A 97 -16.45 24.66 7.44
C ARG A 97 -15.23 24.50 6.55
N PHE A 98 -14.08 24.12 7.13
CA PHE A 98 -12.87 23.84 6.38
C PHE A 98 -13.11 22.72 5.35
N LEU A 99 -13.66 21.58 5.76
CA LEU A 99 -13.95 20.45 4.86
C LEU A 99 -14.96 20.82 3.77
N GLY A 100 -15.95 21.66 4.08
CA GLY A 100 -16.89 22.20 3.09
C GLY A 100 -16.19 23.07 2.03
N ARG A 101 -15.28 23.97 2.44
CA ARG A 101 -14.46 24.76 1.49
C ARG A 101 -13.50 23.87 0.69
N PHE A 102 -12.89 22.88 1.33
CA PHE A 102 -12.03 21.91 0.67
C PHE A 102 -12.78 21.16 -0.43
N THR A 103 -14.04 20.77 -0.20
CA THR A 103 -14.89 20.14 -1.23
C THR A 103 -15.08 21.06 -2.45
N VAL A 104 -15.37 22.35 -2.23
CA VAL A 104 -15.53 23.32 -3.32
C VAL A 104 -14.21 23.52 -4.06
N SER A 105 -13.09 23.62 -3.35
CA SER A 105 -11.76 23.73 -3.94
C SER A 105 -11.38 22.47 -4.73
N ALA A 106 -11.68 21.28 -4.23
CA ALA A 106 -11.46 20.01 -4.91
C ALA A 106 -12.34 19.89 -6.17
N ALA A 107 -13.59 20.37 -6.12
CA ALA A 107 -14.46 20.44 -7.28
C ALA A 107 -13.95 21.45 -8.33
N ALA A 108 -13.48 22.63 -7.91
CA ALA A 108 -12.87 23.62 -8.78
C ALA A 108 -11.58 23.08 -9.43
N LEU A 109 -10.76 22.36 -8.66
CA LEU A 109 -9.60 21.63 -9.17
C LEU A 109 -10.03 20.57 -10.19
N ARG A 110 -11.08 19.78 -9.92
CA ARG A 110 -11.57 18.75 -10.86
C ARG A 110 -11.96 19.34 -12.22
N GLU A 111 -12.61 20.50 -12.23
CA GLU A 111 -13.02 21.21 -13.45
C GLU A 111 -11.91 22.09 -14.05
N TRP A 112 -10.71 22.10 -13.46
CA TRP A 112 -9.59 22.89 -13.97
C TRP A 112 -9.14 22.36 -15.33
N ALA A 113 -9.30 23.16 -16.39
CA ALA A 113 -9.10 22.72 -17.77
C ALA A 113 -7.62 22.39 -18.09
N ASP A 114 -6.68 23.01 -17.38
CA ASP A 114 -5.23 22.94 -17.64
C ASP A 114 -4.47 21.93 -16.76
N TRP A 115 -5.09 20.83 -16.32
CA TRP A 115 -4.33 19.77 -15.65
C TRP A 115 -3.21 19.26 -16.58
N PRO A 116 -1.96 19.18 -16.10
CA PRO A 116 -0.88 18.59 -16.87
C PRO A 116 -1.20 17.14 -17.18
N ASP A 117 -0.92 16.73 -18.42
CA ASP A 117 -0.80 15.30 -18.74
C ASP A 117 0.43 14.77 -18.00
N VAL A 118 0.21 13.99 -16.95
CA VAL A 118 1.28 13.36 -16.16
C VAL A 118 1.71 12.10 -16.89
N ARG A 119 2.99 12.06 -17.26
CA ARG A 119 3.58 11.03 -18.11
C ARG A 119 4.56 10.14 -17.40
N GLY A 120 5.09 10.60 -16.28
CA GLY A 120 5.93 9.79 -15.41
C GLY A 120 5.78 10.21 -13.97
N LEU A 121 5.98 9.26 -13.08
CA LEU A 121 6.06 9.46 -11.65
C LEU A 121 7.39 8.87 -11.18
N ALA A 122 8.13 9.59 -10.36
CA ALA A 122 9.19 8.99 -9.57
C ALA A 122 9.05 9.35 -8.10
N ILE A 123 9.51 8.45 -7.24
CA ILE A 123 9.65 8.67 -5.81
C ILE A 123 11.09 8.30 -5.49
N SER A 124 11.82 9.18 -4.81
CA SER A 124 13.16 8.92 -4.31
C SER A 124 13.15 9.07 -2.80
N LEU A 125 13.67 8.06 -2.12
CA LEU A 125 13.79 7.97 -0.67
C LEU A 125 15.27 7.82 -0.34
N PRO A 126 15.92 8.89 0.18
CA PRO A 126 17.29 8.79 0.63
C PRO A 126 17.34 7.96 1.92
N ASP A 127 18.24 6.97 1.97
CA ASP A 127 18.64 6.23 3.17
C ASP A 127 17.48 5.79 4.08
N VAL A 128 16.66 4.85 3.57
CA VAL A 128 15.52 4.24 4.28
C VAL A 128 15.96 3.60 5.62
N ALA A 129 17.21 3.10 5.69
CA ALA A 129 17.77 2.48 6.89
C ALA A 129 18.02 3.51 8.00
N ARG A 130 18.63 4.66 7.67
CA ARG A 130 18.90 5.70 8.66
C ARG A 130 17.64 6.37 9.20
N ALA A 131 16.60 6.50 8.38
CA ALA A 131 15.31 6.98 8.85
C ALA A 131 14.64 6.00 9.84
N ALA A 132 14.76 4.69 9.59
CA ALA A 132 14.28 3.68 10.52
C ALA A 132 15.06 3.69 11.86
N GLU A 133 16.36 3.98 11.83
CA GLU A 133 17.22 4.07 13.01
C GLU A 133 17.05 5.40 13.80
N SER A 134 16.79 6.52 13.11
CA SER A 134 16.68 7.84 13.75
C SER A 134 15.30 8.13 14.35
N GLY A 135 14.30 7.28 14.06
CA GLY A 135 12.91 7.54 14.43
C GLY A 135 12.26 8.70 13.65
N GLU A 136 12.98 9.30 12.69
CA GLU A 136 12.38 10.26 11.77
C GLU A 136 11.57 9.50 10.71
N PRO A 137 10.35 9.97 10.38
CA PRO A 137 9.57 9.32 9.33
C PRO A 137 10.36 9.42 8.00
N PRO A 138 10.66 8.30 7.32
CA PRO A 138 11.48 8.28 6.08
C PRO A 138 10.95 9.18 4.96
N VAL A 139 9.69 9.60 5.07
CA VAL A 139 9.02 10.49 4.13
C VAL A 139 9.48 11.95 4.22
N SER A 140 10.12 12.40 5.31
CA SER A 140 10.56 13.80 5.46
C SER A 140 11.57 14.22 4.39
N ARG A 141 12.38 13.25 3.92
CA ARG A 141 13.40 13.46 2.88
C ARG A 141 12.99 12.88 1.52
N ALA A 142 11.76 12.43 1.39
CA ALA A 142 11.24 11.92 0.13
C ALA A 142 11.17 13.03 -0.92
N VAL A 143 11.52 12.69 -2.16
CA VAL A 143 11.27 13.55 -3.31
C VAL A 143 10.36 12.82 -4.27
N VAL A 144 9.21 13.41 -4.57
CA VAL A 144 8.29 12.96 -5.62
C VAL A 144 8.52 13.81 -6.86
N VAL A 145 8.62 13.16 -8.01
CA VAL A 145 8.82 13.78 -9.32
C VAL A 145 7.61 13.45 -10.18
N LEU A 146 6.91 14.44 -10.70
CA LEU A 146 5.90 14.26 -11.74
C LEU A 146 6.44 14.82 -13.04
N ALA A 147 6.64 13.96 -14.03
CA ALA A 147 6.95 14.38 -15.37
C ALA A 147 5.65 14.73 -16.09
N VAL A 148 5.54 15.95 -16.59
CA VAL A 148 4.32 16.54 -17.11
C VAL A 148 4.50 17.09 -18.52
N ALA A 149 3.44 17.11 -19.33
CA ALA A 149 3.47 17.68 -20.68
C ALA A 149 3.22 19.20 -20.66
N GLN A 150 3.93 19.95 -19.82
CA GLN A 150 3.76 21.40 -19.65
C GLN A 150 5.11 22.11 -19.49
N THR A 151 5.18 23.36 -19.92
CA THR A 151 6.38 24.20 -19.73
C THR A 151 6.50 24.62 -18.27
N LYS A 152 7.69 25.07 -17.87
CA LYS A 152 7.91 25.64 -16.53
C LYS A 152 6.92 26.76 -16.17
N ASP A 153 6.61 27.65 -17.11
CA ASP A 153 5.70 28.77 -16.88
C ASP A 153 4.25 28.30 -16.70
N ALA A 154 3.80 27.30 -17.47
CA ALA A 154 2.49 26.69 -17.30
C ALA A 154 2.38 25.97 -15.94
N ASN A 155 3.43 25.23 -15.55
CA ASN A 155 3.53 24.61 -14.22
C ASN A 155 3.47 25.65 -13.11
N ARG A 156 4.17 26.78 -13.25
CA ARG A 156 4.11 27.89 -12.28
C ARG A 156 2.69 28.44 -12.15
N GLN A 157 2.00 28.69 -13.27
CA GLN A 157 0.63 29.20 -13.26
C GLN A 157 -0.34 28.23 -12.59
N LEU A 158 -0.22 26.93 -12.86
CA LEU A 158 -0.99 25.88 -12.18
C LEU A 158 -0.77 25.94 -10.67
N LEU A 159 0.49 25.95 -10.21
CA LEU A 159 0.81 25.98 -8.79
C LEU A 159 0.33 27.25 -8.11
N GLN A 160 0.39 28.41 -8.79
CA GLN A 160 -0.19 29.65 -8.28
C GLN A 160 -1.71 29.52 -8.08
N GLY A 161 -2.40 28.86 -9.01
CA GLY A 161 -3.81 28.52 -8.92
C GLY A 161 -4.15 27.62 -7.73
N VAL A 162 -3.43 26.49 -7.61
CA VAL A 162 -3.56 25.56 -6.47
C VAL A 162 -3.28 26.28 -5.15
N SER A 163 -2.25 27.11 -5.09
CA SER A 163 -1.89 27.91 -3.92
C SER A 163 -3.00 28.91 -3.55
N ALA A 164 -3.63 29.55 -4.53
CA ALA A 164 -4.75 30.46 -4.30
C ALA A 164 -5.97 29.73 -3.74
N LEU A 165 -6.31 28.56 -4.29
CA LEU A 165 -7.39 27.70 -3.76
C LEU A 165 -7.06 27.17 -2.35
N GLY A 166 -5.80 26.79 -2.11
CA GLY A 166 -5.32 26.37 -0.80
C GLY A 166 -5.44 27.47 0.25
N ARG A 167 -4.98 28.70 -0.04
CA ARG A 167 -5.15 29.86 0.85
C ARG A 167 -6.61 30.20 1.10
N ALA A 168 -7.46 30.12 0.07
CA ALA A 168 -8.90 30.35 0.23
C ALA A 168 -9.55 29.29 1.14
N SER A 169 -9.07 28.04 1.08
CA SER A 169 -9.57 26.93 1.91
C SER A 169 -9.10 27.04 3.36
N LEU A 170 -7.86 27.47 3.59
CA LEU A 170 -7.22 27.59 4.91
C LEU A 170 -7.36 28.95 5.59
N ALA A 171 -8.17 29.87 5.05
CA ALA A 171 -8.27 31.25 5.54
C ALA A 171 -8.63 31.39 7.04
N GLU A 172 -9.34 30.41 7.61
CA GLU A 172 -9.71 30.38 9.04
C GLU A 172 -8.84 29.42 9.88
N ALA A 173 -8.26 28.39 9.26
CA ALA A 173 -7.43 27.36 9.91
C ALA A 173 -5.94 27.78 10.09
N GLN A 174 -5.64 29.07 9.94
CA GLN A 174 -4.28 29.65 9.86
C GLN A 174 -3.37 29.40 11.08
N ARG A 175 -3.86 28.75 12.15
CA ARG A 175 -3.07 28.55 13.38
C ARG A 175 -2.07 27.40 13.30
N ARG A 176 -2.18 26.48 12.33
CA ARG A 176 -1.27 25.32 12.23
C ARG A 176 -0.66 25.08 10.86
N VAL A 177 -1.34 25.43 9.77
CA VAL A 177 -0.87 25.15 8.40
C VAL A 177 -1.16 26.33 7.48
N ARG A 178 -0.20 26.75 6.66
CA ARG A 178 -0.34 27.85 5.70
C ARG A 178 0.31 27.53 4.35
N PHE A 179 -0.27 28.05 3.28
CA PHE A 179 0.37 28.05 1.96
C PHE A 179 1.21 29.31 1.77
N GLU A 180 2.47 29.13 1.43
CA GLU A 180 3.42 30.19 1.10
C GLU A 180 3.95 30.01 -0.31
N VAL A 181 4.23 31.12 -1.00
CA VAL A 181 4.99 31.11 -2.26
C VAL A 181 6.40 31.58 -1.93
N ARG A 182 7.40 30.75 -2.19
CA ARG A 182 8.82 31.02 -1.89
C ARG A 182 9.61 30.99 -3.20
N GLY A 183 9.74 32.15 -3.84
CA GLY A 183 10.27 32.21 -5.21
C GLY A 183 9.31 31.53 -6.19
N ASP A 184 9.79 30.51 -6.90
CA ASP A 184 8.98 29.68 -7.79
C ASP A 184 8.24 28.54 -7.06
N ASP A 185 8.61 28.24 -5.81
CA ASP A 185 8.06 27.10 -5.06
C ASP A 185 6.74 27.46 -4.37
N VAL A 186 5.80 26.52 -4.34
CA VAL A 186 4.58 26.60 -3.52
C VAL A 186 4.71 25.64 -2.36
N CYS A 187 4.71 26.16 -1.14
CA CYS A 187 4.97 25.41 0.08
C CYS A 187 3.75 25.36 0.99
N LEU A 188 3.48 24.17 1.52
CA LEU A 188 2.67 23.95 2.70
C LEU A 188 3.59 24.02 3.92
N VAL A 189 3.32 24.95 4.82
CA VAL A 189 4.16 25.24 5.99
C VAL A 189 3.33 25.00 7.24
N GLU A 190 3.78 24.08 8.08
CA GLU A 190 3.17 23.82 9.38
C GLU A 190 3.85 24.68 10.47
N ALA A 191 3.17 24.89 11.60
CA ALA A 191 3.72 25.67 12.73
C ALA A 191 4.97 25.01 13.34
N GLU A 192 5.00 23.69 13.34
CA GLU A 192 6.12 22.86 13.79
C GLU A 192 6.38 21.82 12.68
N GLY A 193 7.53 21.87 12.01
CA GLY A 193 7.87 20.94 10.93
C GLY A 193 8.61 21.58 9.76
N GLU A 194 9.21 20.75 8.93
CA GLU A 194 9.84 21.19 7.69
C GLU A 194 8.75 21.45 6.63
N PRO A 195 8.81 22.56 5.88
CA PRO A 195 7.81 22.83 4.86
C PRO A 195 7.85 21.80 3.73
N PHE A 196 6.68 21.37 3.28
CA PHE A 196 6.54 20.54 2.08
C PHE A 196 6.28 21.45 0.88
N CYS A 197 7.16 21.44 -0.12
CA CYS A 197 7.11 22.36 -1.24
C CYS A 197 6.94 21.62 -2.57
N ILE A 198 6.30 22.30 -3.50
CA ILE A 198 6.20 21.90 -4.91
C ILE A 198 6.97 22.92 -5.75
N ARG A 199 7.99 22.45 -6.47
CA ARG A 199 8.86 23.24 -7.33
C ARG A 199 8.55 22.98 -8.81
N PRO A 200 8.18 24.01 -9.59
CA PRO A 200 7.98 23.86 -11.02
C PRO A 200 9.32 23.85 -11.76
N GLY A 201 9.49 22.89 -12.67
CA GLY A 201 10.55 22.83 -13.68
C GLY A 201 9.96 22.70 -15.09
N ASP A 202 10.82 22.63 -16.10
CA ASP A 202 10.38 22.39 -17.47
C ASP A 202 9.96 20.93 -17.63
N GLY A 203 8.69 20.69 -17.94
CA GLY A 203 8.12 19.34 -18.02
C GLY A 203 8.12 18.57 -16.70
N VAL A 204 8.32 19.21 -15.54
CA VAL A 204 8.42 18.50 -14.25
C VAL A 204 7.85 19.30 -13.07
N LEU A 205 7.24 18.60 -12.12
CA LEU A 205 6.93 19.09 -10.79
C LEU A 205 7.70 18.26 -9.76
N LEU A 206 8.57 18.89 -8.99
CA LEU A 206 9.28 18.27 -7.88
C LEU A 206 8.53 18.57 -6.59
N MET A 207 8.42 17.58 -5.71
CA MET A 207 7.72 17.72 -4.43
C MET A 207 8.54 17.11 -3.32
N GLY A 208 8.62 17.79 -2.18
CA GLY A 208 9.38 17.35 -1.00
C GLY A 208 9.80 18.55 -0.18
N SER A 209 10.69 18.33 0.78
CA SER A 209 11.28 19.45 1.51
C SER A 209 12.22 20.26 0.61
N PRO A 210 12.40 21.58 0.85
CA PRO A 210 13.34 22.40 0.09
C PRO A 210 14.75 21.81 0.05
N ASP A 211 15.22 21.27 1.17
CA ASP A 211 16.55 20.69 1.28
C ASP A 211 16.64 19.36 0.55
N ALA A 212 15.62 18.50 0.69
CA ALA A 212 15.54 17.23 -0.03
C ALA A 212 15.52 17.43 -1.55
N MET A 213 14.68 18.34 -2.05
CA MET A 213 14.62 18.66 -3.48
C MET A 213 15.95 19.26 -3.99
N SER A 214 16.56 20.15 -3.22
CA SER A 214 17.82 20.78 -3.61
C SER A 214 18.99 19.78 -3.60
N HIS A 215 18.99 18.84 -2.67
CA HIS A 215 19.93 17.71 -2.67
C HIS A 215 19.70 16.82 -3.89
N TYR A 216 18.45 16.43 -4.15
CA TYR A 216 18.06 15.61 -5.29
C TYR A 216 18.43 16.23 -6.64
N GLN A 217 18.26 17.55 -6.78
CA GLN A 217 18.61 18.27 -8.01
C GLN A 217 20.12 18.40 -8.24
N ARG A 218 20.91 18.49 -7.15
CA ARG A 218 22.37 18.59 -7.22
C ARG A 218 23.07 17.24 -7.35
N ALA A 219 22.39 16.15 -7.02
CA ALA A 219 22.91 14.81 -7.19
C ALA A 219 23.31 14.59 -8.66
N VAL A 220 24.61 14.47 -8.90
CA VAL A 220 25.14 14.06 -10.20
C VAL A 220 24.91 12.55 -10.26
N PRO A 221 24.05 12.06 -11.16
CA PRO A 221 23.94 10.62 -11.34
C PRO A 221 25.32 10.10 -11.76
N PRO A 222 25.78 8.96 -11.21
CA PRO A 222 26.95 8.29 -11.74
C PRO A 222 26.75 8.10 -13.26
N PRO A 223 27.82 8.18 -14.07
CA PRO A 223 27.71 7.89 -15.50
C PRO A 223 26.98 6.56 -15.63
N ALA A 224 25.96 6.52 -16.50
CA ALA A 224 25.02 5.40 -16.60
C ALA A 224 25.77 4.07 -16.58
N ALA A 225 25.95 3.50 -15.38
CA ALA A 225 26.35 2.13 -15.23
C ALA A 225 25.22 1.40 -15.94
N ALA A 226 25.58 0.65 -16.99
CA ALA A 226 24.65 -0.08 -17.83
C ALA A 226 23.56 -0.62 -16.92
N ALA A 227 22.31 -0.18 -17.10
CA ALA A 227 21.20 -0.58 -16.25
C ALA A 227 21.25 -2.11 -16.18
N GLU A 228 21.79 -2.65 -15.09
CA GLU A 228 22.18 -4.05 -15.05
C GLU A 228 20.89 -4.83 -15.10
N THR A 229 20.75 -5.55 -16.21
CA THR A 229 19.53 -6.21 -16.56
C THR A 229 19.38 -7.37 -15.60
N ALA A 230 18.26 -7.40 -14.86
CA ALA A 230 17.96 -8.48 -13.91
C ALA A 230 17.97 -9.88 -14.56
N PHE A 231 17.99 -9.99 -15.89
CA PHE A 231 18.11 -11.24 -16.63
C PHE A 231 18.87 -11.04 -17.95
N SER A 232 19.63 -12.05 -18.36
CA SER A 232 20.37 -12.10 -19.64
C SER A 232 19.47 -12.30 -20.87
N ASP A 233 18.15 -12.48 -20.68
CA ASP A 233 17.20 -12.70 -21.76
C ASP A 233 17.03 -11.43 -22.60
N ALA A 234 17.72 -11.35 -23.73
CA ALA A 234 17.70 -10.21 -24.66
C ALA A 234 16.28 -9.84 -25.15
N GLU A 235 15.36 -10.80 -25.21
CA GLU A 235 13.96 -10.61 -25.63
C GLU A 235 13.14 -9.86 -24.56
N ALA A 236 13.46 -10.04 -23.27
CA ALA A 236 12.84 -9.28 -22.16
C ALA A 236 13.35 -7.83 -22.06
N GLN A 237 14.51 -7.53 -22.66
CA GLN A 237 15.16 -6.22 -22.60
C GLN A 237 14.61 -5.23 -23.63
N ALA A 238 13.95 -5.72 -24.69
CA ALA A 238 13.40 -4.90 -25.78
C ALA A 238 12.06 -4.22 -25.43
N GLU A 239 11.33 -4.73 -24.44
CA GLU A 239 10.04 -4.17 -24.00
C GLU A 239 10.23 -2.96 -23.07
N PRO A 240 9.33 -1.95 -23.15
CA PRO A 240 9.43 -0.75 -22.34
C PRO A 240 9.27 -1.07 -20.85
N VAL A 241 10.05 -0.37 -20.02
CA VAL A 241 9.92 -0.42 -18.57
C VAL A 241 8.74 0.44 -18.16
N ILE A 242 7.71 -0.19 -17.60
CA ILE A 242 6.55 0.49 -17.03
C ILE A 242 6.85 0.95 -15.61
N LEU A 243 7.48 0.08 -14.83
CA LEU A 243 7.84 0.35 -13.44
C LEU A 243 9.26 -0.14 -13.20
N HIS A 244 10.07 0.67 -12.55
CA HIS A 244 11.34 0.25 -11.96
C HIS A 244 11.38 0.73 -10.52
N ALA A 245 11.38 -0.20 -9.58
CA ALA A 245 11.69 0.07 -8.19
C ALA A 245 13.09 -0.45 -7.88
N ARG A 246 13.89 0.37 -7.22
CA ARG A 246 15.22 0.05 -6.70
C ARG A 246 15.21 0.32 -5.20
N VAL A 247 15.63 -0.66 -4.41
CA VAL A 247 15.77 -0.54 -2.97
C VAL A 247 17.23 -0.77 -2.62
N VAL A 248 17.84 0.22 -1.99
CA VAL A 248 19.23 0.11 -1.50
C VAL A 248 19.17 -0.24 -0.01
N MET A 249 19.73 -1.39 0.34
CA MET A 249 19.87 -1.85 1.71
C MET A 249 21.32 -1.61 2.14
N ARG A 250 21.52 -0.67 3.06
CA ARG A 250 22.84 -0.25 3.51
C ARG A 250 23.69 -1.45 3.90
N ASP A 251 24.90 -1.52 3.33
CA ASP A 251 25.89 -2.59 3.52
C ASP A 251 25.42 -4.03 3.19
N GLN A 252 24.17 -4.20 2.76
CA GLN A 252 23.54 -5.48 2.48
C GLN A 252 23.35 -5.73 0.99
N GLY A 253 23.11 -4.70 0.18
CA GLY A 253 22.96 -4.87 -1.27
C GLY A 253 21.90 -3.97 -1.90
N THR A 254 21.58 -4.27 -3.16
CA THR A 254 20.53 -3.57 -3.92
C THR A 254 19.51 -4.57 -4.42
N ALA A 255 18.23 -4.30 -4.17
CA ALA A 255 17.13 -5.02 -4.80
C ALA A 255 16.54 -4.17 -5.93
N ASN A 256 16.21 -4.80 -7.06
CA ASN A 256 15.49 -4.17 -8.17
C ASN A 256 14.21 -4.95 -8.46
N LEU A 257 13.18 -4.23 -8.87
CA LEU A 257 11.93 -4.76 -9.40
C LEU A 257 11.60 -4.00 -10.68
N PHE A 258 11.40 -4.71 -11.77
CA PHE A 258 10.98 -4.18 -13.05
C PHE A 258 9.63 -4.77 -13.43
N VAL A 259 8.74 -3.94 -13.94
CA VAL A 259 7.57 -4.36 -14.71
C VAL A 259 7.78 -3.86 -16.12
N ARG A 260 7.76 -4.77 -17.10
CA ARG A 260 7.99 -4.47 -18.52
C ARG A 260 6.87 -5.02 -19.38
N GLY A 261 6.73 -4.42 -20.56
CA GLY A 261 5.87 -4.94 -21.62
C GLY A 261 4.60 -4.12 -21.82
N ARG A 262 3.98 -4.27 -22.99
CA ARG A 262 2.73 -3.57 -23.33
C ARG A 262 1.54 -4.49 -23.11
N LYS A 263 1.37 -5.44 -24.03
CA LYS A 263 0.23 -6.38 -24.03
C LYS A 263 0.46 -7.55 -23.08
N GLN A 264 1.71 -7.99 -22.94
CA GLN A 264 2.16 -9.00 -22.00
C GLN A 264 2.96 -8.27 -20.92
N LEU A 265 2.85 -8.69 -19.66
CA LEU A 265 3.64 -8.08 -18.58
C LEU A 265 4.69 -9.06 -18.07
N GLY A 266 5.95 -8.65 -18.10
CA GLY A 266 7.02 -9.34 -17.39
C GLY A 266 7.32 -8.63 -16.08
N ILE A 267 7.32 -9.36 -14.97
CA ILE A 267 7.75 -8.89 -13.67
C ILE A 267 9.11 -9.53 -13.38
N TYR A 268 10.12 -8.71 -13.06
CA TYR A 268 11.50 -9.15 -12.85
C TYR A 268 12.01 -8.56 -11.55
N ALA A 269 12.40 -9.41 -10.62
CA ALA A 269 13.06 -9.00 -9.38
C ALA A 269 14.51 -9.46 -9.40
N SER A 270 15.43 -8.64 -8.91
CA SER A 270 16.80 -9.05 -8.60
C SER A 270 17.24 -8.53 -7.24
N LEU A 271 18.19 -9.25 -6.65
CA LEU A 271 18.89 -8.90 -5.43
C LEU A 271 20.38 -9.10 -5.67
N GLU A 272 21.14 -8.03 -5.58
CA GLU A 272 22.60 -8.04 -5.61
C GLU A 272 23.13 -7.82 -4.20
N SER A 273 23.93 -8.74 -3.69
CA SER A 273 24.43 -8.70 -2.33
C SER A 273 25.75 -9.46 -2.20
N LYS A 274 26.70 -8.86 -1.49
CA LYS A 274 27.93 -9.54 -1.05
C LYS A 274 27.68 -10.56 0.06
N SER A 275 26.49 -10.57 0.67
CA SER A 275 26.11 -11.50 1.73
C SER A 275 25.53 -12.79 1.14
N PRO A 276 26.26 -13.93 1.19
CA PRO A 276 25.76 -15.18 0.65
C PRO A 276 24.52 -15.67 1.40
N LEU A 277 24.42 -15.33 2.70
CA LEU A 277 23.27 -15.63 3.56
C LEU A 277 22.02 -14.88 3.10
N LEU A 278 22.15 -13.59 2.76
CA LEU A 278 21.02 -12.79 2.29
C LEU A 278 20.50 -13.31 0.95
N LEU A 279 21.39 -13.66 0.03
CA LEU A 279 21.02 -14.28 -1.24
C LEU A 279 20.31 -15.63 -1.04
N ALA A 280 20.82 -16.48 -0.14
CA ALA A 280 20.20 -17.76 0.19
C ALA A 280 18.81 -17.59 0.80
N ARG A 281 18.63 -16.60 1.70
CA ARG A 281 17.32 -16.26 2.27
C ARG A 281 16.33 -15.76 1.23
N ALA A 282 16.76 -14.92 0.31
CA ALA A 282 15.90 -14.43 -0.76
C ALA A 282 15.47 -15.56 -1.70
N GLU A 283 16.39 -16.45 -2.05
CA GLU A 283 16.13 -17.65 -2.85
C GLU A 283 15.12 -18.59 -2.16
N GLN A 284 15.34 -18.85 -0.87
CA GLN A 284 14.43 -19.64 -0.04
C GLN A 284 13.04 -19.00 0.07
N ALA A 285 12.96 -17.69 0.33
CA ALA A 285 11.69 -16.98 0.44
C ALA A 285 10.88 -17.01 -0.87
N VAL A 286 11.54 -16.97 -2.03
CA VAL A 286 10.85 -17.15 -3.31
C VAL A 286 10.34 -18.58 -3.47
N ARG A 287 11.14 -19.60 -3.11
CA ARG A 287 10.70 -21.00 -3.16
C ARG A 287 9.50 -21.25 -2.25
N GLU A 288 9.57 -20.85 -0.99
CA GLU A 288 8.48 -21.00 -0.02
C GLU A 288 7.18 -20.31 -0.48
N ARG A 289 7.28 -19.15 -1.15
CA ARG A 289 6.10 -18.49 -1.73
C ARG A 289 5.51 -19.26 -2.90
N LEU A 290 6.35 -19.85 -3.76
CA LEU A 290 5.88 -20.69 -4.86
C LEU A 290 5.25 -21.99 -4.35
N ASP A 291 5.86 -22.62 -3.34
CA ASP A 291 5.33 -23.83 -2.71
C ASP A 291 3.99 -23.57 -2.03
N ARG A 292 3.85 -22.45 -1.30
CA ARG A 292 2.57 -22.02 -0.72
C ARG A 292 1.50 -21.76 -1.78
N TYR A 293 1.86 -21.09 -2.87
CA TYR A 293 0.93 -20.89 -3.99
C TYR A 293 0.48 -22.22 -4.59
N ASP A 294 1.40 -23.16 -4.82
CA ASP A 294 1.09 -24.47 -5.38
C ASP A 294 0.22 -25.31 -4.42
N ALA A 295 0.49 -25.26 -3.11
CA ALA A 295 -0.32 -25.90 -2.08
C ALA A 295 -1.73 -25.31 -1.99
N GLN A 296 -1.85 -23.97 -1.96
CA GLN A 296 -3.14 -23.29 -1.98
C GLN A 296 -3.93 -23.64 -3.25
N ARG A 297 -3.24 -23.73 -4.39
CA ARG A 297 -3.85 -24.13 -5.66
C ARG A 297 -4.37 -25.57 -5.62
N ALA A 298 -3.65 -26.48 -4.96
CA ALA A 298 -4.09 -27.85 -4.77
C ALA A 298 -5.35 -27.93 -3.88
N GLN A 299 -5.39 -27.19 -2.77
CA GLN A 299 -6.57 -27.11 -1.91
C GLN A 299 -7.80 -26.54 -2.65
N GLN A 300 -7.61 -25.47 -3.44
CA GLN A 300 -8.67 -24.94 -4.30
C GLN A 300 -9.17 -25.98 -5.30
N MET A 301 -8.25 -26.76 -5.89
CA MET A 301 -8.59 -27.81 -6.83
C MET A 301 -9.46 -28.89 -6.19
N GLU A 302 -9.11 -29.34 -4.98
CA GLU A 302 -9.87 -30.32 -4.22
C GLU A 302 -11.29 -29.80 -3.90
N LEU A 303 -11.38 -28.58 -3.34
CA LEU A 303 -12.66 -27.95 -2.99
C LEU A 303 -13.58 -27.81 -4.21
N VAL A 304 -13.04 -27.31 -5.33
CA VAL A 304 -13.82 -27.13 -6.56
C VAL A 304 -14.20 -28.47 -7.17
N THR A 305 -13.35 -29.48 -7.07
CA THR A 305 -13.67 -30.84 -7.55
C THR A 305 -14.87 -31.41 -6.81
N ALA A 306 -14.85 -31.34 -5.47
CA ALA A 306 -15.97 -31.79 -4.64
C ALA A 306 -17.24 -30.98 -4.94
N SER A 307 -17.15 -29.65 -4.92
CA SER A 307 -18.29 -28.75 -5.15
C SER A 307 -18.92 -28.93 -6.54
N LEU A 308 -18.09 -29.15 -7.57
CA LEU A 308 -18.57 -29.35 -8.93
C LEU A 308 -19.28 -30.71 -9.09
N ALA A 309 -18.81 -31.74 -8.39
CA ALA A 309 -19.48 -33.05 -8.36
C ALA A 309 -20.87 -32.96 -7.71
N GLU A 310 -20.97 -32.28 -6.56
CA GLU A 310 -22.23 -32.02 -5.87
C GLU A 310 -23.21 -31.21 -6.74
N MET A 311 -22.73 -30.12 -7.35
CA MET A 311 -23.53 -29.28 -8.23
C MET A 311 -24.03 -30.05 -9.46
N LYS A 312 -23.18 -30.89 -10.08
CA LYS A 312 -23.58 -31.76 -11.20
C LYS A 312 -24.68 -32.73 -10.77
N ALA A 313 -24.54 -33.39 -9.63
CA ALA A 313 -25.55 -34.31 -9.12
C ALA A 313 -26.88 -33.61 -8.81
N ALA A 314 -26.84 -32.45 -8.15
CA ALA A 314 -28.02 -31.67 -7.82
C ALA A 314 -28.77 -31.18 -9.07
N LEU A 315 -28.05 -30.67 -10.08
CA LEU A 315 -28.65 -30.20 -11.33
C LEU A 315 -29.22 -31.34 -12.18
N GLU A 316 -28.59 -32.52 -12.18
CA GLU A 316 -29.16 -33.67 -12.87
C GLU A 316 -30.49 -34.10 -12.23
N ALA A 317 -30.57 -34.11 -10.89
CA ALA A 317 -31.77 -34.46 -10.14
C ALA A 317 -32.91 -33.42 -10.26
N ASP A 318 -32.63 -32.17 -10.62
CA ASP A 318 -33.64 -31.14 -10.80
C ASP A 318 -34.31 -31.22 -12.19
N GLU A 319 -35.54 -31.72 -12.23
CA GLU A 319 -36.34 -31.82 -13.48
C GLU A 319 -36.68 -30.44 -14.08
N LYS A 320 -36.68 -29.37 -13.28
CA LYS A 320 -36.99 -28.01 -13.73
C LYS A 320 -35.76 -27.26 -14.23
N ALA A 321 -34.56 -27.77 -13.98
CA ALA A 321 -33.33 -27.13 -14.44
C ALA A 321 -33.23 -27.18 -15.98
N PRO A 322 -32.97 -26.04 -16.66
CA PRO A 322 -32.88 -26.00 -18.11
C PRO A 322 -31.81 -26.95 -18.66
N GLY A 323 -32.13 -27.73 -19.70
CA GLY A 323 -31.17 -28.66 -20.31
C GLY A 323 -29.89 -27.99 -20.81
N SER A 324 -29.97 -26.72 -21.24
CA SER A 324 -28.80 -25.91 -21.61
C SER A 324 -27.86 -25.65 -20.43
N LEU A 325 -28.39 -25.44 -19.23
CA LEU A 325 -27.58 -25.26 -18.02
C LEU A 325 -26.92 -26.58 -17.60
N LYS A 326 -27.67 -27.69 -17.63
CA LYS A 326 -27.11 -29.03 -17.37
C LYS A 326 -25.95 -29.31 -18.32
N GLN A 327 -26.13 -29.05 -19.62
CA GLN A 327 -25.09 -29.24 -20.62
C GLN A 327 -23.84 -28.38 -20.35
N VAL A 328 -24.00 -27.10 -19.97
CA VAL A 328 -22.87 -26.23 -19.62
C VAL A 328 -22.10 -26.80 -18.42
N VAL A 329 -22.79 -27.13 -17.34
CA VAL A 329 -22.14 -27.62 -16.11
C VAL A 329 -21.43 -28.95 -16.37
N GLN A 330 -21.96 -29.84 -17.21
CA GLN A 330 -21.27 -31.08 -17.59
C GLN A 330 -19.93 -30.84 -18.29
N THR A 331 -19.78 -29.75 -19.05
CA THR A 331 -18.52 -29.40 -19.74
C THR A 331 -17.47 -28.71 -18.85
N LEU A 332 -17.85 -28.31 -17.63
CA LEU A 332 -16.93 -27.72 -16.66
C LEU A 332 -16.02 -28.80 -16.08
N THR A 333 -14.75 -28.42 -15.95
CA THR A 333 -13.73 -29.13 -15.18
C THR A 333 -13.23 -28.21 -14.06
N PRO A 334 -12.66 -28.76 -12.98
CA PRO A 334 -12.09 -27.94 -11.90
C PRO A 334 -11.09 -26.90 -12.41
N GLU A 335 -10.25 -27.25 -13.39
CA GLU A 335 -9.29 -26.33 -14.02
C GLU A 335 -10.00 -25.21 -14.77
N LYS A 336 -11.05 -25.51 -15.54
CA LYS A 336 -11.83 -24.49 -16.26
C LYS A 336 -12.63 -23.59 -15.31
N VAL A 337 -12.97 -24.06 -14.12
CA VAL A 337 -13.63 -23.23 -13.10
C VAL A 337 -12.60 -22.27 -12.48
N LEU A 338 -11.42 -22.78 -12.13
CA LEU A 338 -10.40 -22.03 -11.40
C LEU A 338 -9.47 -21.18 -12.28
N ASP A 339 -9.31 -21.53 -13.56
CA ASP A 339 -8.55 -20.78 -14.56
C ASP A 339 -9.16 -21.03 -15.96
N PRO A 340 -10.32 -20.41 -16.27
CA PRO A 340 -11.07 -20.66 -17.50
C PRO A 340 -10.28 -20.50 -18.80
N HIS A 341 -9.21 -19.71 -18.75
CA HIS A 341 -8.37 -19.39 -19.90
C HIS A 341 -6.95 -19.97 -19.82
N GLY A 342 -6.60 -20.68 -18.74
CA GLY A 342 -5.28 -21.23 -18.51
C GLY A 342 -4.18 -20.17 -18.33
N TRP A 343 -4.53 -18.93 -17.95
CA TRP A 343 -3.57 -17.84 -17.87
C TRP A 343 -2.64 -17.96 -16.66
N TRP A 344 -3.18 -18.37 -15.52
CA TRP A 344 -2.42 -18.49 -14.27
C TRP A 344 -1.51 -19.70 -14.30
N GLN A 345 -1.95 -20.80 -14.92
CA GLN A 345 -1.07 -21.94 -15.20
C GLN A 345 0.11 -21.53 -16.09
N LYS A 346 -0.14 -20.75 -17.15
CA LYS A 346 0.93 -20.22 -18.02
C LYS A 346 1.86 -19.26 -17.28
N ALA A 347 1.31 -18.38 -16.44
CA ALA A 347 2.11 -17.48 -15.62
C ALA A 347 3.01 -18.26 -14.64
N ARG A 348 2.46 -19.23 -13.90
CA ARG A 348 3.23 -20.09 -12.99
C ARG A 348 4.33 -20.86 -13.71
N ALA A 349 4.05 -21.37 -14.92
CA ALA A 349 5.02 -22.08 -15.75
C ALA A 349 6.13 -21.17 -16.31
N SER A 350 5.88 -19.86 -16.39
CA SER A 350 6.88 -18.87 -16.84
C SER A 350 7.84 -18.42 -15.73
N VAL A 351 7.63 -18.86 -14.48
CA VAL A 351 8.47 -18.44 -13.37
C VAL A 351 9.89 -18.96 -13.56
N LYS A 352 10.87 -18.06 -13.58
CA LYS A 352 12.30 -18.40 -13.61
C LYS A 352 13.00 -17.84 -12.39
N THR A 353 13.89 -18.61 -11.79
CA THR A 353 14.80 -18.13 -10.75
C THR A 353 16.24 -18.45 -11.14
N GLU A 354 17.15 -17.52 -10.92
CA GLU A 354 18.55 -17.66 -11.29
C GLU A 354 19.46 -17.09 -10.19
N ARG A 355 20.59 -17.76 -9.94
CA ARG A 355 21.64 -17.25 -9.07
C ARG A 355 22.95 -17.23 -9.84
N ILE A 356 23.55 -16.04 -9.99
CA ILE A 356 24.84 -15.83 -10.65
C ILE A 356 25.73 -15.02 -9.71
N GLY A 357 26.74 -15.65 -9.10
CA GLY A 357 27.66 -14.98 -8.20
C GLY A 357 26.96 -14.28 -7.03
N GLU A 358 27.12 -12.96 -6.94
CA GLU A 358 26.53 -12.09 -5.92
C GLU A 358 25.10 -11.63 -6.24
N ARG A 359 24.43 -12.28 -7.21
CA ARG A 359 23.10 -11.89 -7.69
C ARG A 359 22.12 -13.04 -7.65
N PHE A 360 20.94 -12.80 -7.09
CA PHE A 360 19.75 -13.65 -7.21
C PHE A 360 18.69 -12.91 -8.03
N ALA A 361 17.95 -13.62 -8.87
CA ALA A 361 16.87 -13.04 -9.66
C ALA A 361 15.69 -13.98 -9.80
N ALA A 362 14.49 -13.41 -9.86
CA ALA A 362 13.24 -14.10 -10.12
C ALA A 362 12.42 -13.34 -11.18
N SER A 363 11.74 -14.05 -12.08
CA SER A 363 10.85 -13.43 -13.05
C SER A 363 9.57 -14.24 -13.25
N VAL A 364 8.52 -13.55 -13.71
CA VAL A 364 7.25 -14.14 -14.10
C VAL A 364 6.65 -13.34 -15.26
N VAL A 365 6.00 -14.02 -16.19
CA VAL A 365 5.36 -13.43 -17.37
C VAL A 365 3.84 -13.64 -17.30
N ILE A 366 3.10 -12.54 -17.26
CA ILE A 366 1.64 -12.49 -17.27
C ILE A 366 1.14 -12.45 -18.72
N PRO A 367 0.38 -13.47 -19.18
CA PRO A 367 -0.07 -13.55 -20.57
C PRO A 367 -0.98 -12.39 -20.98
N PRO A 368 -1.04 -12.03 -22.29
CA PRO A 368 -1.84 -10.90 -22.76
C PRO A 368 -3.32 -10.93 -22.42
N GLY A 369 -3.92 -12.12 -22.42
CA GLY A 369 -5.33 -12.29 -22.06
C GLY A 369 -5.60 -11.86 -20.61
N ALA A 370 -4.71 -12.23 -19.68
CA ALA A 370 -4.84 -11.85 -18.27
C ALA A 370 -4.68 -10.35 -18.05
N VAL A 371 -3.73 -9.71 -18.75
CA VAL A 371 -3.54 -8.25 -18.70
C VAL A 371 -4.79 -7.53 -19.19
N SER A 372 -5.34 -7.96 -20.33
CA SER A 372 -6.57 -7.38 -20.90
C SER A 372 -7.77 -7.55 -19.96
N ALA A 373 -7.96 -8.74 -19.38
CA ALA A 373 -9.05 -9.00 -18.45
C ALA A 373 -8.94 -8.17 -17.16
N LEU A 374 -7.73 -8.02 -16.61
CA LEU A 374 -7.45 -7.13 -15.49
C LEU A 374 -7.79 -5.67 -15.85
N GLY A 375 -7.40 -5.20 -17.04
CA GLY A 375 -7.73 -3.84 -17.49
C GLY A 375 -9.23 -3.60 -17.66
N GLU A 376 -9.96 -4.55 -18.25
CA GLU A 376 -11.42 -4.46 -18.35
C GLU A 376 -12.12 -4.48 -16.98
N ALA A 377 -11.61 -5.26 -16.02
CA ALA A 377 -12.13 -5.26 -14.65
C ALA A 377 -11.94 -3.89 -13.97
N LEU A 378 -10.74 -3.30 -14.09
CA LEU A 378 -10.42 -1.99 -13.53
C LEU A 378 -11.26 -0.86 -14.16
N LYS A 379 -11.45 -0.88 -15.48
CA LYS A 379 -12.27 0.13 -16.20
C LYS A 379 -13.70 0.17 -15.69
N LYS A 380 -14.31 -1.00 -15.45
CA LYS A 380 -15.71 -1.15 -15.02
C LYS A 380 -15.97 -0.74 -13.57
N GLY A 381 -14.96 -0.21 -12.87
CA GLY A 381 -15.08 0.12 -11.44
C GLY A 381 -15.25 -1.12 -10.56
N GLY A 382 -14.98 -2.30 -11.12
CA GLY A 382 -14.99 -3.55 -10.39
C GLY A 382 -13.85 -3.55 -9.40
N GLY A 383 -14.17 -3.33 -8.12
CA GLY A 383 -13.35 -3.84 -7.04
C GLY A 383 -13.20 -5.34 -7.25
N ALA A 384 -11.98 -5.75 -7.61
CA ALA A 384 -11.33 -6.90 -7.02
C ALA A 384 -12.25 -8.13 -6.77
N LEU A 385 -12.73 -8.78 -7.83
CA LEU A 385 -13.31 -10.14 -7.72
C LEU A 385 -12.63 -11.17 -8.62
N GLY A 386 -11.82 -10.75 -9.61
CA GLY A 386 -10.81 -11.60 -10.26
C GLY A 386 -9.38 -11.20 -9.93
N THR A 387 -9.19 -9.97 -9.43
CA THR A 387 -7.90 -9.31 -9.24
C THR A 387 -7.58 -9.07 -7.77
N SER A 388 -8.60 -9.15 -6.89
CA SER A 388 -8.40 -9.48 -5.48
C SER A 388 -7.66 -10.80 -5.38
N GLY A 389 -8.01 -11.83 -6.14
CA GLY A 389 -7.29 -13.11 -6.07
C GLY A 389 -5.77 -13.01 -6.20
N VAL A 390 -5.24 -12.09 -7.03
CA VAL A 390 -3.79 -11.98 -7.32
C VAL A 390 -3.10 -10.85 -6.56
N LEU A 391 -3.72 -9.67 -6.46
CA LEU A 391 -3.20 -8.61 -5.59
C LEU A 391 -3.34 -9.01 -4.12
N ALA A 392 -4.41 -9.72 -3.74
CA ALA A 392 -4.56 -10.33 -2.43
C ALA A 392 -3.65 -11.57 -2.32
N ALA A 393 -3.45 -12.46 -3.29
CA ALA A 393 -2.43 -13.52 -3.12
C ALA A 393 -0.99 -12.99 -2.90
N ILE A 394 -0.65 -11.81 -3.45
CA ILE A 394 0.66 -11.16 -3.25
C ILE A 394 0.68 -10.26 -1.99
N ALA A 395 -0.43 -9.61 -1.63
CA ALA A 395 -0.52 -8.65 -0.53
C ALA A 395 -1.23 -9.16 0.75
N VAL A 396 -1.99 -10.26 0.70
CA VAL A 396 -2.67 -10.88 1.86
C VAL A 396 -1.69 -11.44 2.87
N PRO A 397 -0.59 -12.12 2.47
CA PRO A 397 0.39 -12.54 3.47
C PRO A 397 0.97 -11.33 4.21
N GLY A 398 1.29 -10.26 3.48
CA GLY A 398 1.76 -9.01 4.07
C GLY A 398 0.70 -8.36 4.95
N PHE A 399 -0.56 -8.29 4.53
CA PHE A 399 -1.62 -7.66 5.30
C PHE A 399 -1.97 -8.43 6.57
N ILE A 400 -2.02 -9.76 6.53
CA ILE A 400 -2.20 -10.61 7.71
C ILE A 400 -1.00 -10.46 8.64
N GLU A 401 0.23 -10.50 8.11
CA GLU A 401 1.45 -10.28 8.91
C GLU A 401 1.52 -8.86 9.50
N PHE A 402 1.07 -7.83 8.76
CA PHE A 402 0.97 -6.46 9.26
C PHE A 402 -0.13 -6.33 10.31
N GLN A 403 -1.26 -7.02 10.15
CA GLN A 403 -2.31 -7.08 11.18
C GLN A 403 -1.79 -7.78 12.43
N CYS A 404 -1.10 -8.91 12.29
CA CYS A 404 -0.45 -9.65 13.38
C CYS A 404 0.55 -8.75 14.11
N ARG A 405 1.49 -8.13 13.39
CA ARG A 405 2.47 -7.19 13.97
C ARG A 405 1.82 -5.97 14.62
N ALA A 406 0.75 -5.42 14.04
CA ALA A 406 0.04 -4.29 14.62
C ALA A 406 -0.70 -4.69 15.91
N LYS A 407 -1.33 -5.87 15.92
CA LYS A 407 -1.97 -6.48 17.08
C LYS A 407 -0.94 -6.75 18.19
N GLN A 408 0.20 -7.36 17.86
CA GLN A 408 1.32 -7.55 18.78
C GLN A 408 1.87 -6.22 19.34
N ALA A 409 2.03 -5.20 18.51
CA ALA A 409 2.47 -3.88 18.94
C ALA A 409 1.44 -3.19 19.87
N GLU A 410 0.16 -3.48 19.69
CA GLU A 410 -0.89 -3.04 20.62
C GLU A 410 -0.74 -3.73 21.98
N ALA A 411 -0.59 -5.06 22.02
CA ALA A 411 -0.38 -5.80 23.26
C ALA A 411 0.89 -5.37 24.02
N LYS A 412 2.01 -5.21 23.31
CA LYS A 412 3.28 -4.74 23.89
C LYS A 412 3.16 -3.34 24.48
N ARG A 413 2.50 -2.41 23.79
CA ARG A 413 2.27 -1.05 24.31
C ARG A 413 1.45 -1.05 25.60
N ARG A 414 0.50 -1.98 25.77
CA ARG A 414 -0.24 -2.11 27.03
C ARG A 414 0.65 -2.61 28.17
N LEU A 415 1.55 -3.54 27.89
CA LEU A 415 2.53 -4.01 28.88
C LEU A 415 3.57 -2.92 29.22
N GLU A 416 3.99 -2.12 28.25
CA GLU A 416 4.86 -0.94 28.48
C GLU A 416 4.16 0.09 29.38
N ALA A 417 2.89 0.41 29.12
CA ALA A 417 2.11 1.30 29.99
C ALA A 417 1.99 0.75 31.42
N LEU A 418 1.82 -0.56 31.58
CA LEU A 418 1.83 -1.22 32.89
C LEU A 418 3.19 -1.11 33.58
N LEU A 419 4.28 -1.35 32.85
CA LEU A 419 5.66 -1.21 33.35
C LEU A 419 5.92 0.22 33.84
N ASP A 420 5.50 1.24 33.09
CA ASP A 420 5.65 2.63 33.48
C ASP A 420 4.82 2.97 34.73
N ALA A 421 3.59 2.45 34.81
CA ALA A 421 2.76 2.56 36.02
C ALA A 421 3.42 1.88 37.23
N GLN A 422 4.00 0.69 37.05
CA GLN A 422 4.75 -0.02 38.10
C GLN A 422 5.97 0.75 38.56
N ARG A 423 6.75 1.33 37.64
CA ARG A 423 7.92 2.17 37.97
C ARG A 423 7.52 3.42 38.74
N ALA A 424 6.48 4.12 38.29
CA ALA A 424 5.96 5.29 38.99
C ALA A 424 5.45 4.93 40.40
N PHE A 425 4.74 3.81 40.53
CA PHE A 425 4.25 3.30 41.81
C PHE A 425 5.40 2.92 42.74
N ALA A 426 6.40 2.19 42.23
CA ALA A 426 7.61 1.79 42.95
C ALA A 426 8.39 3.00 43.48
N GLN A 427 8.58 4.03 42.65
CA GLN A 427 9.23 5.27 43.07
C GLN A 427 8.46 5.97 44.20
N LYS A 428 7.13 5.95 44.16
CA LYS A 428 6.27 6.63 45.15
C LYS A 428 6.08 5.84 46.45
N ARG A 429 6.04 4.51 46.38
CA ARG A 429 5.62 3.63 47.48
C ARG A 429 6.72 2.71 48.01
N GLY A 430 7.87 2.65 47.34
CA GLY A 430 9.00 1.81 47.74
C GLY A 430 8.77 0.30 47.55
N ARG A 431 7.76 -0.10 46.77
CA ARG A 431 7.41 -1.47 46.41
C ARG A 431 6.62 -1.49 45.10
N TYR A 432 6.58 -2.63 44.41
CA TYR A 432 5.68 -2.80 43.26
C TYR A 432 4.21 -2.93 43.71
N ALA A 433 3.29 -2.59 42.80
CA ALA A 433 1.86 -2.76 42.99
C ALA A 433 1.47 -4.24 42.84
N LYS A 434 0.55 -4.71 43.70
CA LYS A 434 0.16 -6.13 43.79
C LYS A 434 -0.86 -6.57 42.74
N ASN A 435 -1.58 -5.61 42.18
CA ASN A 435 -2.67 -5.82 41.24
C ASN A 435 -2.87 -4.57 40.38
N LEU A 436 -3.70 -4.70 39.34
CA LEU A 436 -4.00 -3.62 38.41
C LEU A 436 -4.75 -2.46 39.08
N ASP A 437 -5.57 -2.75 40.09
CA ASP A 437 -6.33 -1.74 40.83
C ASP A 437 -5.42 -0.76 41.59
N GLU A 438 -4.32 -1.24 42.19
CA GLU A 438 -3.34 -0.38 42.85
C GLU A 438 -2.62 0.55 41.86
N LEU A 439 -2.53 0.14 40.59
CA LEU A 439 -1.98 0.96 39.49
C LEU A 439 -3.01 1.89 38.86
N GLY A 440 -4.30 1.71 39.16
CA GLY A 440 -5.39 2.42 38.49
C GLY A 440 -5.56 2.02 37.02
N LEU A 441 -5.12 0.82 36.65
CA LEU A 441 -5.26 0.30 35.28
C LEU A 441 -6.53 -0.54 35.21
N GLY A 442 -7.49 -0.08 34.41
CA GLY A 442 -8.78 -0.74 34.21
C GLY A 442 -8.88 -1.50 32.89
N SER A 443 -10.05 -2.09 32.66
CA SER A 443 -10.41 -2.58 31.32
C SER A 443 -10.74 -1.38 30.43
N GLU A 444 -10.30 -1.43 29.18
CA GLU A 444 -10.64 -0.43 28.16
C GLU A 444 -11.72 -1.00 27.26
N GLU A 445 -12.72 -0.19 26.87
CA GLU A 445 -13.76 -0.60 25.93
C GLU A 445 -13.15 -0.94 24.57
N GLY A 446 -13.57 -2.07 23.99
CA GLY A 446 -13.07 -2.59 22.73
C GLY A 446 -11.69 -3.25 22.82
N SER A 447 -11.20 -3.53 24.02
CA SER A 447 -9.90 -4.18 24.22
C SER A 447 -9.91 -5.60 23.66
N ARG A 448 -8.91 -5.95 22.86
CA ARG A 448 -8.71 -7.31 22.31
C ARG A 448 -7.91 -8.23 23.24
N TYR A 449 -7.06 -7.64 24.08
CA TYR A 449 -6.14 -8.39 24.95
C TYR A 449 -6.59 -8.37 26.39
N VAL A 450 -6.31 -9.46 27.08
CA VAL A 450 -6.34 -9.53 28.54
C VAL A 450 -4.94 -9.22 29.06
N VAL A 451 -4.83 -8.31 30.01
CA VAL A 451 -3.59 -7.96 30.69
C VAL A 451 -3.70 -8.36 32.15
N CYS A 452 -2.69 -9.04 32.66
CA CYS A 452 -2.66 -9.65 33.98
C CYS A 452 -1.46 -9.17 34.81
N LEU A 453 -1.69 -8.95 36.09
CA LEU A 453 -0.69 -8.66 37.11
C LEU A 453 -1.10 -9.32 38.43
N GLY A 454 -0.22 -10.14 38.99
CA GLY A 454 -0.50 -10.88 40.24
C GLY A 454 -1.65 -11.87 40.08
N GLN A 455 -2.79 -11.59 40.71
CA GLN A 455 -4.02 -12.41 40.60
C GLN A 455 -5.15 -11.67 39.86
N THR A 456 -4.86 -10.50 39.31
CA THR A 456 -5.86 -9.63 38.66
C THR A 456 -5.60 -9.52 37.17
N CYS A 457 -6.66 -9.57 36.38
CA CYS A 457 -6.61 -9.42 34.93
C CYS A 457 -7.71 -8.48 34.45
N THR A 458 -7.46 -7.76 33.36
CA THR A 458 -8.48 -6.95 32.68
C THR A 458 -9.49 -7.83 31.94
N ARG A 459 -10.66 -7.28 31.65
CA ARG A 459 -11.61 -7.85 30.71
C ARG A 459 -11.28 -7.38 29.30
N CYS A 460 -11.45 -8.27 28.33
CA CYS A 460 -11.55 -7.91 26.91
C CYS A 460 -13.01 -8.00 26.44
N ASP A 461 -13.39 -7.15 25.51
CA ASP A 461 -14.73 -7.07 24.90
C ASP A 461 -14.68 -6.61 23.42
N GLY A 462 -13.47 -6.43 22.88
CA GLY A 462 -13.24 -6.13 21.48
C GLY A 462 -13.37 -7.35 20.57
N PRO A 463 -13.38 -7.13 19.24
CA PRO A 463 -13.21 -8.21 18.27
C PRO A 463 -11.89 -8.94 18.56
N ASP A 464 -11.90 -10.27 18.46
CA ASP A 464 -10.75 -11.16 18.69
C ASP A 464 -10.39 -11.36 20.19
N CYS A 465 -11.24 -10.89 21.11
CA CYS A 465 -11.16 -11.27 22.53
C CYS A 465 -11.38 -12.79 22.66
N PRO A 466 -10.40 -13.54 23.22
CA PRO A 466 -10.49 -14.99 23.28
C PRO A 466 -11.66 -15.45 24.15
N ALA A 467 -12.46 -16.37 23.63
CA ALA A 467 -13.40 -17.13 24.44
C ALA A 467 -12.59 -18.14 25.26
N VAL A 468 -12.09 -17.72 26.43
CA VAL A 468 -11.28 -18.60 27.28
C VAL A 468 -12.19 -19.67 27.91
N GLU A 469 -12.38 -20.80 27.22
CA GLU A 469 -12.88 -22.03 27.83
C GLU A 469 -11.70 -22.75 28.52
N GLY A 470 -11.32 -22.29 29.71
CA GLY A 470 -10.21 -22.91 30.44
C GLY A 470 -9.54 -22.04 31.51
N GLU A 471 -8.38 -22.50 31.97
CA GLU A 471 -7.52 -21.77 32.90
C GLU A 471 -6.74 -20.68 32.18
N ASN A 472 -6.64 -19.49 32.79
CA ASN A 472 -5.98 -18.33 32.20
C ASN A 472 -4.50 -18.63 31.89
N PRO A 473 -4.01 -18.41 30.65
CA PRO A 473 -2.64 -18.76 30.26
C PRO A 473 -1.55 -17.98 31.00
N CYS A 474 -1.89 -16.82 31.58
CA CYS A 474 -0.98 -16.05 32.43
C CYS A 474 -0.81 -16.63 33.84
N VAL A 475 -1.54 -17.68 34.22
CA VAL A 475 -1.41 -18.34 35.53
C VAL A 475 0.01 -18.91 35.66
N GLY A 476 0.70 -18.52 36.75
CA GLY A 476 2.09 -18.89 36.99
C GLY A 476 3.13 -18.08 36.22
N MET A 477 2.71 -17.23 35.26
CA MET A 477 3.58 -16.32 34.50
C MET A 477 3.55 -14.88 35.03
N THR A 478 2.66 -14.57 35.97
CA THR A 478 2.63 -13.27 36.65
C THR A 478 3.09 -13.40 38.09
N GLY A 479 3.90 -12.45 38.55
CA GLY A 479 4.44 -12.43 39.90
C GLY A 479 4.63 -11.01 40.39
N VAL A 480 4.39 -10.76 41.67
CA VAL A 480 4.73 -9.47 42.29
C VAL A 480 5.60 -9.75 43.50
N GLY A 481 6.81 -9.23 43.45
CA GLY A 481 7.74 -9.23 44.56
C GLY A 481 7.22 -8.47 45.77
N GLN A 482 7.60 -8.89 46.99
CA GLN A 482 7.20 -8.16 48.20
C GLN A 482 7.98 -6.85 48.36
N THR A 483 9.18 -6.80 47.79
CA THR A 483 10.11 -5.67 47.79
C THR A 483 10.54 -5.34 46.37
N LEU A 484 11.23 -4.20 46.19
CA LEU A 484 11.82 -3.84 44.89
C LEU A 484 12.89 -4.82 44.42
N ALA A 485 13.55 -5.53 45.35
CA ALA A 485 14.58 -6.52 45.02
C ALA A 485 14.00 -7.82 44.43
N ASP A 486 12.71 -8.06 44.67
CA ASP A 486 12.01 -9.27 44.23
C ASP A 486 11.44 -9.14 42.80
N GLY A 487 11.43 -7.92 42.23
CA GLY A 487 10.93 -7.64 40.88
C GLY A 487 9.42 -7.77 40.72
N PHE A 488 8.95 -7.72 39.48
CA PHE A 488 7.58 -8.09 39.11
C PHE A 488 7.56 -8.72 37.71
N GLN A 489 6.48 -9.43 37.42
CA GLN A 489 6.20 -10.01 36.11
C GLN A 489 4.72 -9.82 35.81
N ALA A 490 4.43 -9.23 34.66
CA ALA A 490 3.09 -9.07 34.12
C ALA A 490 2.99 -9.81 32.78
N CYS A 491 1.77 -10.18 32.42
CA CYS A 491 1.50 -11.00 31.25
C CYS A 491 0.30 -10.43 30.50
N ALA A 492 0.31 -10.51 29.18
CA ALA A 492 -0.84 -10.23 28.34
C ALA A 492 -1.05 -11.39 27.37
N TYR A 493 -2.30 -11.65 27.01
CA TYR A 493 -2.63 -12.64 25.99
C TYR A 493 -3.83 -12.20 25.15
N GLY A 494 -3.92 -12.79 23.96
CA GLY A 494 -5.01 -12.62 23.01
C GLY A 494 -4.81 -13.53 21.82
N ASN A 495 -5.79 -13.55 20.91
CA ASN A 495 -5.68 -14.28 19.65
C ASN A 495 -5.34 -13.26 18.54
N THR A 496 -4.15 -13.36 17.93
CA THR A 496 -3.74 -12.38 16.91
C THR A 496 -4.03 -12.81 15.48
N ASP A 497 -4.19 -14.09 15.19
CA ASP A 497 -4.31 -14.65 13.84
C ASP A 497 -5.56 -15.53 13.59
N ASP A 498 -6.52 -15.49 14.51
CA ASP A 498 -7.82 -16.20 14.48
C ASP A 498 -7.70 -17.73 14.48
N ASP A 499 -6.65 -18.28 15.08
CA ASP A 499 -6.49 -19.73 15.28
C ASP A 499 -6.91 -20.19 16.71
N ASP A 500 -6.67 -21.45 17.07
CA ASP A 500 -7.02 -21.96 18.42
C ASP A 500 -5.89 -21.71 19.47
N ALA A 501 -4.75 -21.17 19.05
CA ALA A 501 -3.63 -20.82 19.92
C ALA A 501 -3.80 -19.39 20.47
N LEU A 502 -3.10 -19.10 21.57
CA LEU A 502 -3.09 -17.77 22.18
C LEU A 502 -1.65 -17.28 22.21
N ASP A 503 -1.44 -16.08 21.68
CA ASP A 503 -0.19 -15.37 21.90
C ASP A 503 -0.08 -14.94 23.37
N ILE A 504 1.13 -15.03 23.90
CA ILE A 504 1.42 -14.64 25.30
C ILE A 504 2.64 -13.72 25.33
N TRP A 505 2.44 -12.49 25.79
CA TRP A 505 3.52 -11.53 26.04
C TRP A 505 3.77 -11.37 27.53
N ILE A 506 5.04 -11.24 27.91
CA ILE A 506 5.48 -11.10 29.30
C ILE A 506 6.37 -9.87 29.40
N VAL A 507 6.19 -9.07 30.45
CA VAL A 507 7.12 -7.99 30.81
C VAL A 507 7.54 -8.15 32.26
N ASP A 508 8.83 -7.89 32.53
CA ASP A 508 9.39 -7.84 33.87
C ASP A 508 9.95 -6.45 34.20
N ASP A 509 10.60 -6.31 35.36
CA ASP A 509 11.21 -5.07 35.82
C ASP A 509 12.41 -4.58 34.97
N ARG A 510 12.93 -5.43 34.07
CA ARG A 510 14.07 -5.14 33.17
C ARG A 510 13.64 -4.44 31.89
N GLY A 511 12.35 -4.51 31.55
CA GLY A 511 11.68 -3.47 30.80
C GLY A 511 11.55 -3.66 29.28
N ALA A 512 11.59 -4.89 28.79
CA ALA A 512 11.21 -5.21 27.41
C ALA A 512 10.14 -6.31 27.42
N PRO A 513 8.93 -6.08 26.88
CA PRO A 513 7.96 -7.14 26.70
C PRO A 513 8.46 -8.19 25.69
N GLU A 514 8.60 -9.42 26.14
CA GLU A 514 9.00 -10.57 25.33
C GLU A 514 7.76 -11.36 24.91
N ASN A 515 7.72 -11.83 23.66
CA ASN A 515 6.68 -12.75 23.21
C ASN A 515 7.10 -14.18 23.58
N GLY A 516 6.45 -14.76 24.59
CA GLY A 516 6.77 -16.09 25.11
C GLY A 516 6.20 -17.22 24.25
N GLN A 517 5.14 -16.95 23.48
CA GLN A 517 4.56 -17.85 22.48
C GLN A 517 4.08 -17.00 21.30
N ASN A 518 4.88 -17.01 20.23
CA ASN A 518 4.65 -16.23 19.01
C ASN A 518 4.25 -17.18 17.89
N ASP A 519 2.98 -17.21 17.54
CA ASP A 519 2.41 -18.02 16.45
C ASP A 519 2.18 -17.20 15.17
N CYS A 520 2.48 -15.89 15.16
CA CYS A 520 2.54 -15.09 13.93
C CYS A 520 3.56 -15.68 12.92
N ALA A 521 3.06 -16.62 12.10
CA ALA A 521 3.70 -17.41 11.05
C ALA A 521 4.64 -18.56 11.51
N ASP A 522 4.04 -19.71 11.88
CA ASP A 522 4.49 -21.03 11.39
C ASP A 522 3.75 -21.41 10.09
#